data_AF-A0A0D3K531-F1
#
_entry.id   AF-A0A0D3K531-F1
#
_cell.length_a   1.000
_cell.length_b   1.000
_cell.length_c   1.000
_cell.angle_alpha   90.00
_cell.angle_beta   90.00
_cell.angle_gamma   90.00
#
_symmetry.space_group_name_H-M   'P 1'
#
loop_
_entity.id
_entity.type
_entity.pdbx_description
1 polymer ?
#
loop_
_entity_poly.entity_id
_entity_poly.type
_entity_poly.pdbx_seq_one_letter_code
_entity_poly.pdbx_strand_id
1 'polypeptide(L)'
;MKPAREADHAVAVQQSSSRFKGSPRIFRDGDSVAQLGSLVYRTDAIIRMTAKTFTTFELVSFVPVDLEDVEIIMSFQGGPQNVSVALIEDLPAHTIVELEYAFVTYPEGLFVAQDGTALDLGSMYGTGVATGQVTFAYRGTSTIMQRLEHLKSVPWALRLYDFDAGNNHDNWIDDPEPQHARLWTAHILNVAYLVTRPNFADRMAAEPITDNQGTLMSAEAKRGVLARLLSPRSFNLGVVTTVSGLGGGSTLGVASYVLRHDFFYGQQDGTTYHELGHVLGYSHASTMTYGSEGGKAGKGFTPLGMAFAREMEVANDILIDQSNYAFPDDHQIRCTGAGFEQACSWFMQCTGLAYDDGDEYGYCE
;
A
#
# COMPACT_ATOMS: atom_id res chain seq x y z
N MET A 1 -42.60 -4.23 39.53
CA MET A 1 -41.16 -4.53 39.33
C MET A 1 -41.04 -5.44 38.12
N LYS A 2 -40.61 -4.90 36.99
CA LYS A 2 -40.20 -5.72 35.83
C LYS A 2 -38.70 -6.03 36.00
N PRO A 3 -38.26 -7.27 35.74
CA PRO A 3 -36.88 -7.66 35.95
C PRO A 3 -35.95 -6.93 34.97
N ALA A 4 -34.73 -6.69 35.43
CA ALA A 4 -33.62 -6.11 34.69
C ALA A 4 -33.39 -6.91 33.40
N ARG A 5 -33.28 -6.20 32.26
CA ARG A 5 -32.76 -6.78 31.03
C ARG A 5 -31.27 -7.05 31.25
N GLU A 6 -30.89 -8.29 31.03
CA GLU A 6 -29.52 -8.76 30.92
C GLU A 6 -28.73 -7.90 29.93
N ALA A 7 -27.51 -7.56 30.32
CA ALA A 7 -26.51 -6.92 29.50
C ALA A 7 -25.98 -7.95 28.50
N ASP A 8 -26.59 -8.01 27.32
CA ASP A 8 -26.03 -8.71 26.17
C ASP A 8 -26.18 -7.82 24.92
N HIS A 9 -25.02 -7.58 24.30
CA HIS A 9 -24.79 -6.92 23.01
C HIS A 9 -24.89 -5.38 22.95
N ALA A 10 -23.82 -4.71 23.39
CA ALA A 10 -23.44 -3.43 22.79
C ALA A 10 -22.89 -3.73 21.38
N VAL A 11 -23.72 -3.58 20.35
CA VAL A 11 -23.35 -3.84 18.95
C VAL A 11 -22.78 -2.54 18.40
N ALA A 12 -21.48 -2.51 18.10
CA ALA A 12 -20.93 -1.51 17.18
C ALA A 12 -21.84 -1.47 15.95
N VAL A 13 -22.40 -0.31 15.62
CA VAL A 13 -23.37 -0.19 14.52
C VAL A 13 -22.78 -0.84 13.27
N GLN A 14 -23.35 -1.98 12.87
CA GLN A 14 -22.92 -2.69 11.68
C GLN A 14 -23.29 -1.82 10.47
N GLN A 15 -22.27 -1.40 9.72
CA GLN A 15 -22.49 -0.84 8.40
C GLN A 15 -22.33 -1.98 7.40
N SER A 16 -23.47 -2.53 6.95
CA SER A 16 -23.47 -3.69 6.07
C SER A 16 -22.88 -3.38 4.69
N SER A 17 -22.31 -4.42 4.08
CA SER A 17 -21.68 -4.45 2.74
C SER A 17 -22.50 -3.84 1.60
N SER A 18 -23.83 -3.74 1.76
CA SER A 18 -24.72 -3.13 0.77
C SER A 18 -24.44 -1.64 0.51
N ARG A 19 -23.77 -0.94 1.44
CA ARG A 19 -23.50 0.51 1.36
C ARG A 19 -22.36 0.87 0.41
N PHE A 20 -21.46 -0.07 0.11
CA PHE A 20 -20.27 0.17 -0.71
C PHE A 20 -20.37 -0.39 -2.13
N LYS A 21 -21.49 -1.06 -2.47
CA LYS A 21 -21.71 -1.59 -3.81
C LYS A 21 -21.84 -0.45 -4.82
N GLY A 22 -20.86 -0.32 -5.71
CA GLY A 22 -20.79 0.78 -6.69
C GLY A 22 -20.15 2.07 -6.17
N SER A 23 -19.49 2.03 -5.00
CA SER A 23 -18.72 3.17 -4.50
C SER A 23 -17.69 3.64 -5.52
N PRO A 24 -17.45 4.96 -5.64
CA PRO A 24 -16.35 5.49 -6.42
C PRO A 24 -15.02 4.90 -5.95
N ARG A 25 -14.12 4.66 -6.90
CA ARG A 25 -12.73 4.27 -6.62
C ARG A 25 -11.80 5.43 -6.93
N ILE A 26 -10.66 5.51 -6.24
CA ILE A 26 -9.52 6.31 -6.69
C ILE A 26 -8.77 5.55 -7.80
N PHE A 27 -7.90 6.26 -8.53
CA PHE A 27 -7.11 5.69 -9.64
C PHE A 27 -7.99 4.99 -10.68
N ARG A 28 -9.06 5.64 -11.14
CA ARG A 28 -9.95 5.08 -12.16
C ARG A 28 -9.33 5.25 -13.54
N ASP A 29 -9.63 4.32 -14.43
CA ASP A 29 -9.24 4.47 -15.83
C ASP A 29 -9.82 5.78 -16.39
N GLY A 30 -8.96 6.54 -17.08
CA GLY A 30 -9.26 7.89 -17.56
C GLY A 30 -9.03 9.03 -16.56
N ASP A 31 -8.63 8.77 -15.30
CA ASP A 31 -8.13 9.84 -14.42
C ASP A 31 -6.84 10.45 -15.02
N SER A 32 -6.79 11.78 -15.07
CA SER A 32 -5.64 12.53 -15.61
C SER A 32 -4.40 12.45 -14.70
N VAL A 33 -3.22 12.68 -15.27
CA VAL A 33 -1.94 12.78 -14.54
C VAL A 33 -2.03 13.74 -13.34
N ALA A 34 -2.72 14.87 -13.50
CA ALA A 34 -2.94 15.84 -12.42
C ALA A 34 -3.80 15.26 -11.28
N GLN A 35 -4.84 14.49 -11.60
CA GLN A 35 -5.66 13.81 -10.59
C GLN A 35 -4.83 12.74 -9.85
N LEU A 36 -4.06 11.93 -10.57
CA LEU A 36 -3.20 10.90 -9.98
C LEU A 36 -2.14 11.51 -9.05
N GLY A 37 -1.44 12.55 -9.51
CA GLY A 37 -0.40 13.23 -8.73
C GLY A 37 -0.91 14.03 -7.53
N SER A 38 -2.21 14.35 -7.48
CA SER A 38 -2.84 15.00 -6.33
C SER A 38 -3.09 14.05 -5.15
N LEU A 39 -3.14 12.73 -5.42
CA LEU A 39 -3.39 11.71 -4.41
C LEU A 39 -2.11 11.35 -3.66
N VAL A 40 -1.87 12.06 -2.57
CA VAL A 40 -0.84 11.70 -1.59
C VAL A 40 -1.44 10.76 -0.54
N TYR A 41 -0.78 9.63 -0.31
CA TYR A 41 -1.17 8.63 0.67
C TYR A 41 -0.02 8.24 1.58
N ARG A 42 -0.33 7.59 2.69
CA ARG A 42 0.64 7.20 3.69
C ARG A 42 0.52 5.73 4.04
N THR A 43 1.63 5.02 4.12
CA THR A 43 1.63 3.59 4.49
C THR A 43 1.12 3.37 5.91
N ASP A 44 1.38 4.30 6.84
CA ASP A 44 0.87 4.26 8.22
C ASP A 44 -0.53 4.85 8.42
N ALA A 45 -1.15 5.33 7.34
CA ALA A 45 -2.53 5.82 7.31
C ALA A 45 -3.20 5.44 5.98
N ILE A 46 -3.05 4.16 5.59
CA ILE A 46 -3.43 3.65 4.27
C ILE A 46 -4.95 3.55 4.08
N ILE A 47 -5.69 3.48 5.19
CA ILE A 47 -7.11 3.80 5.26
C ILE A 47 -7.21 5.15 5.94
N ARG A 48 -7.45 6.19 5.15
CA ARG A 48 -7.52 7.58 5.61
C ARG A 48 -8.98 7.94 5.89
N MET A 49 -9.23 8.49 7.07
CA MET A 49 -10.53 9.04 7.43
C MET A 49 -10.38 10.51 7.82
N THR A 50 -11.22 11.38 7.25
CA THR A 50 -11.18 12.82 7.47
C THR A 50 -12.59 13.35 7.73
N ALA A 51 -12.81 14.00 8.87
CA ALA A 51 -14.08 14.65 9.15
C ALA A 51 -14.36 15.77 8.12
N LYS A 52 -15.53 15.75 7.49
CA LYS A 52 -15.92 16.70 6.42
C LYS A 52 -16.91 17.72 6.92
N THR A 53 -17.94 17.24 7.61
CA THR A 53 -18.95 18.08 8.26
C THR A 53 -19.12 17.67 9.71
N PHE A 54 -20.07 18.30 10.40
CA PHE A 54 -20.45 17.88 11.75
C PHE A 54 -21.01 16.46 11.76
N THR A 55 -21.58 15.99 10.65
CA THR A 55 -22.31 14.73 10.58
C THR A 55 -21.63 13.66 9.73
N THR A 56 -20.58 14.03 8.99
CA THR A 56 -19.95 13.14 8.00
C THR A 56 -18.43 13.15 8.04
N PHE A 57 -17.85 12.07 7.54
CA PHE A 57 -16.43 11.91 7.28
C PHE A 57 -16.20 11.23 5.93
N GLU A 58 -15.08 11.54 5.30
CA GLU A 58 -14.59 10.89 4.09
C GLU A 58 -13.70 9.73 4.50
N LEU A 59 -13.93 8.55 3.93
CA LEU A 59 -13.08 7.38 4.00
C LEU A 59 -12.43 7.17 2.63
N VAL A 60 -11.10 7.07 2.62
CA VAL A 60 -10.31 6.70 1.45
C VAL A 60 -9.46 5.48 1.80
N SER A 61 -9.71 4.35 1.13
CA SER A 61 -8.79 3.22 1.15
C SER A 61 -7.81 3.37 -0.01
N PHE A 62 -6.51 3.36 0.27
CA PHE A 62 -5.46 3.30 -0.75
C PHE A 62 -4.98 1.86 -1.00
N VAL A 63 -5.63 0.88 -0.36
CA VAL A 63 -5.30 -0.54 -0.48
C VAL A 63 -5.92 -1.10 -1.76
N PRO A 64 -5.15 -1.80 -2.62
CA PRO A 64 -5.64 -2.36 -3.88
C PRO A 64 -6.22 -3.77 -3.74
N VAL A 65 -6.66 -4.15 -2.53
CA VAL A 65 -7.36 -5.40 -2.26
C VAL A 65 -8.67 -5.07 -1.56
N ASP A 66 -9.68 -5.90 -1.76
CA ASP A 66 -10.92 -5.81 -0.99
C ASP A 66 -10.60 -6.17 0.46
N LEU A 67 -11.10 -5.36 1.40
CA LEU A 67 -10.84 -5.52 2.82
C LEU A 67 -12.10 -5.99 3.53
N GLU A 68 -11.90 -6.90 4.47
CA GLU A 68 -12.94 -7.39 5.35
C GLU A 68 -12.63 -7.02 6.80
N ASP A 69 -13.69 -6.85 7.60
CA ASP A 69 -13.60 -6.61 9.05
C ASP A 69 -12.81 -5.33 9.38
N VAL A 70 -13.24 -4.20 8.79
CA VAL A 70 -12.64 -2.89 9.04
C VAL A 70 -13.44 -2.17 10.13
N GLU A 71 -12.94 -2.21 11.36
CA GLU A 71 -13.52 -1.50 12.49
C GLU A 71 -13.01 -0.04 12.53
N ILE A 72 -13.95 0.90 12.50
CA ILE A 72 -13.68 2.33 12.63
C ILE A 72 -13.66 2.70 14.10
N ILE A 73 -12.53 3.27 14.52
CA ILE A 73 -12.29 3.75 15.88
C ILE A 73 -12.24 5.27 15.87
N MET A 74 -12.97 5.91 16.78
CA MET A 74 -12.97 7.35 16.97
C MET A 74 -12.52 7.74 18.38
N SER A 75 -11.80 8.84 18.48
CA SER A 75 -11.44 9.49 19.74
C SER A 75 -11.92 10.94 19.73
N PHE A 76 -12.56 11.37 20.80
CA PHE A 76 -13.22 12.67 20.91
C PHE A 76 -12.40 13.61 21.80
N GLN A 77 -12.15 14.84 21.35
CA GLN A 77 -11.40 15.82 22.14
C GLN A 77 -12.13 16.13 23.45
N GLY A 78 -11.42 15.96 24.58
CA GLY A 78 -12.00 16.17 25.92
C GLY A 78 -13.07 15.15 26.32
N GLY A 79 -13.23 14.06 25.55
CA GLY A 79 -14.24 13.04 25.76
C GLY A 79 -13.68 11.62 25.65
N PRO A 80 -14.54 10.62 25.38
CA PRO A 80 -14.15 9.24 25.24
C PRO A 80 -13.07 9.03 24.16
N GLN A 81 -12.16 8.09 24.41
CA GLN A 81 -11.09 7.71 23.49
C GLN A 81 -11.30 6.27 23.00
N ASN A 82 -10.81 5.97 21.80
CA ASN A 82 -10.80 4.63 21.21
C ASN A 82 -12.19 3.96 21.22
N VAL A 83 -13.20 4.70 20.78
CA VAL A 83 -14.58 4.23 20.69
C VAL A 83 -14.80 3.53 19.35
N SER A 84 -15.28 2.30 19.39
CA SER A 84 -15.77 1.58 18.22
C SER A 84 -17.08 2.20 17.76
N VAL A 85 -17.09 2.78 16.57
CA VAL A 85 -18.25 3.52 16.04
C VAL A 85 -18.90 2.84 14.84
N ALA A 86 -18.17 2.01 14.12
CA ALA A 86 -18.70 1.27 12.98
C ALA A 86 -17.84 0.05 12.69
N LEU A 87 -18.48 -1.01 12.20
CA LEU A 87 -17.82 -2.12 11.55
C LEU A 87 -18.20 -2.13 10.08
N ILE A 88 -17.22 -2.07 9.19
CA ILE A 88 -17.39 -2.26 7.75
C ILE A 88 -17.04 -3.71 7.44
N GLU A 89 -18.05 -4.48 7.04
CA GLU A 89 -17.88 -5.90 6.71
C GLU A 89 -17.06 -6.10 5.44
N ASP A 90 -17.36 -5.33 4.40
CA ASP A 90 -16.71 -5.37 3.09
C ASP A 90 -16.39 -3.95 2.62
N LEU A 91 -15.10 -3.65 2.43
CA LEU A 91 -14.60 -2.39 1.92
C LEU A 91 -13.85 -2.65 0.60
N PRO A 92 -14.42 -2.31 -0.57
CA PRO A 92 -13.78 -2.55 -1.85
C PRO A 92 -12.42 -1.85 -1.99
N ALA A 93 -11.53 -2.45 -2.78
CA ALA A 93 -10.23 -1.88 -3.11
C ALA A 93 -10.36 -0.45 -3.64
N HIS A 94 -9.45 0.43 -3.21
CA HIS A 94 -9.39 1.82 -3.64
C HIS A 94 -10.68 2.63 -3.43
N THR A 95 -11.53 2.26 -2.49
CA THR A 95 -12.78 2.99 -2.19
C THR A 95 -12.52 4.44 -1.74
N ILE A 96 -13.29 5.38 -2.29
CA ILE A 96 -13.45 6.74 -1.76
C ILE A 96 -14.94 7.06 -1.58
N VAL A 97 -15.33 7.42 -0.36
CA VAL A 97 -16.74 7.61 0.01
C VAL A 97 -16.90 8.56 1.19
N GLU A 98 -17.96 9.35 1.19
CA GLU A 98 -18.40 10.13 2.34
C GLU A 98 -19.48 9.36 3.11
N LEU A 99 -19.26 9.16 4.41
CA LEU A 99 -20.14 8.41 5.31
C LEU A 99 -20.66 9.32 6.42
N GLU A 100 -21.90 9.10 6.82
CA GLU A 100 -22.45 9.68 8.04
C GLU A 100 -21.92 8.94 9.29
N TYR A 101 -21.71 9.69 10.37
CA TYR A 101 -21.39 9.08 11.67
C TYR A 101 -22.54 8.20 12.16
N ALA A 102 -22.23 7.00 12.64
CA ALA A 102 -23.24 6.07 13.14
C ALA A 102 -24.08 6.67 14.28
N PHE A 103 -23.48 7.41 15.21
CA PHE A 103 -24.21 8.07 16.30
C PHE A 103 -25.12 9.22 15.84
N VAL A 104 -24.95 9.74 14.62
CA VAL A 104 -25.85 10.75 14.04
C VAL A 104 -27.14 10.10 13.52
N THR A 105 -27.05 8.86 13.04
CA THR A 105 -28.17 8.13 12.43
C THR A 105 -28.88 7.17 13.38
N TYR A 106 -28.20 6.70 14.44
CA TYR A 106 -28.70 5.70 15.38
C TYR A 106 -28.75 6.25 16.82
N PRO A 107 -29.84 6.93 17.23
CA PRO A 107 -29.96 7.63 18.52
C PRO A 107 -29.95 6.68 19.73
N GLU A 108 -30.34 5.42 19.53
CA GLU A 108 -30.36 4.39 20.59
C GLU A 108 -29.09 3.52 20.58
N GLY A 109 -28.11 3.84 19.73
CA GLY A 109 -26.87 3.07 19.61
C GLY A 109 -25.99 3.21 20.85
N LEU A 110 -25.71 2.09 21.50
CA LEU A 110 -24.61 2.00 22.47
C LEU A 110 -23.32 1.66 21.73
N PHE A 111 -22.31 2.49 21.93
CA PHE A 111 -20.98 2.33 21.37
C PHE A 111 -20.05 1.71 22.40
N VAL A 112 -18.94 1.14 21.96
CA VAL A 112 -18.05 0.39 22.87
C VAL A 112 -16.70 1.06 22.91
N ALA A 113 -16.28 1.52 24.08
CA ALA A 113 -14.91 1.92 24.33
C ALA A 113 -13.98 0.71 24.28
N GLN A 114 -12.68 0.93 24.05
CA GLN A 114 -11.69 -0.15 23.98
C GLN A 114 -11.64 -1.04 25.23
N ASP A 115 -11.98 -0.52 26.41
CA ASP A 115 -12.04 -1.27 27.67
C ASP A 115 -13.34 -2.09 27.85
N GLY A 116 -14.21 -2.11 26.84
CA GLY A 116 -15.50 -2.80 26.87
C GLY A 116 -16.64 -1.99 27.47
N THR A 117 -16.38 -0.76 27.91
CA THR A 117 -17.41 0.12 28.47
C THR A 117 -18.41 0.53 27.39
N ALA A 118 -19.71 0.33 27.67
CA ALA A 118 -20.77 0.86 26.83
C ALA A 118 -20.90 2.39 26.99
N LEU A 119 -20.97 3.09 25.88
CA LEU A 119 -21.04 4.54 25.78
C LEU A 119 -22.31 4.96 25.03
N ASP A 120 -23.06 5.85 25.66
CA ASP A 120 -24.19 6.52 25.04
C ASP A 120 -23.71 7.82 24.36
N LEU A 121 -23.80 7.86 23.04
CA LEU A 121 -23.49 9.04 22.23
C LEU A 121 -24.76 9.76 21.73
N GLY A 122 -25.94 9.46 22.29
CA GLY A 122 -27.24 10.00 21.87
C GLY A 122 -27.34 11.53 21.93
N SER A 123 -26.53 12.20 22.75
CA SER A 123 -26.42 13.68 22.74
C SER A 123 -25.89 14.25 21.41
N MET A 124 -25.22 13.43 20.59
CA MET A 124 -24.70 13.79 19.27
C MET A 124 -25.67 13.39 18.14
N TYR A 125 -26.85 12.85 18.45
CA TYR A 125 -27.85 12.50 17.46
C TYR A 125 -28.33 13.76 16.70
N GLY A 126 -28.32 13.70 15.37
CA GLY A 126 -28.69 14.81 14.48
C GLY A 126 -27.76 16.03 14.50
N THR A 127 -26.91 16.20 15.52
CA THR A 127 -26.00 17.35 15.69
C THR A 127 -24.56 17.03 15.33
N GLY A 128 -24.11 15.80 15.59
CA GLY A 128 -22.79 15.31 15.28
C GLY A 128 -21.67 15.94 16.12
N VAL A 129 -20.47 16.04 15.54
CA VAL A 129 -19.25 16.50 16.21
C VAL A 129 -18.42 17.38 15.28
N ALA A 130 -17.89 18.49 15.80
CA ALA A 130 -17.07 19.39 15.02
C ALA A 130 -15.81 18.70 14.45
N THR A 131 -15.44 19.02 13.22
CA THR A 131 -14.41 18.29 12.43
C THR A 131 -13.03 18.24 13.09
N GLY A 132 -12.67 19.26 13.88
CA GLY A 132 -11.40 19.31 14.63
C GLY A 132 -11.45 18.69 16.02
N GLN A 133 -12.58 18.11 16.43
CA GLN A 133 -12.78 17.52 17.76
C GLN A 133 -12.73 15.98 17.72
N VAL A 134 -12.36 15.38 16.59
CA VAL A 134 -12.26 13.93 16.45
C VAL A 134 -10.99 13.51 15.75
N THR A 135 -10.48 12.34 16.13
CA THR A 135 -9.44 11.61 15.38
C THR A 135 -9.93 10.21 15.08
N PHE A 136 -9.47 9.67 13.96
CA PHE A 136 -9.84 8.33 13.49
C PHE A 136 -8.67 7.37 13.60
N ALA A 137 -8.99 6.11 13.83
CA ALA A 137 -8.11 4.97 13.64
C ALA A 137 -8.93 3.82 13.05
N TYR A 138 -8.24 2.78 12.60
CA TYR A 138 -8.86 1.53 12.18
C TYR A 138 -8.13 0.35 12.82
N ARG A 139 -8.85 -0.76 12.94
CA ARG A 139 -8.31 -2.08 13.26
C ARG A 139 -9.17 -3.16 12.58
N GLY A 140 -8.69 -4.39 12.58
CA GLY A 140 -9.41 -5.53 12.05
C GLY A 140 -8.73 -6.83 12.44
N THR A 141 -9.45 -7.93 12.30
CA THR A 141 -8.98 -9.27 12.66
C THR A 141 -8.71 -10.16 11.47
N SER A 142 -9.17 -9.77 10.27
CA SER A 142 -8.82 -10.46 9.03
C SER A 142 -7.30 -10.46 8.79
N THR A 143 -6.80 -11.49 8.10
CA THR A 143 -5.36 -11.66 7.85
C THR A 143 -4.74 -10.41 7.20
N ILE A 144 -5.42 -9.84 6.20
CA ILE A 144 -4.93 -8.62 5.54
C ILE A 144 -4.91 -7.44 6.50
N MET A 145 -5.96 -7.24 7.31
CA MET A 145 -5.99 -6.16 8.29
C MET A 145 -4.86 -6.29 9.32
N GLN A 146 -4.60 -7.50 9.81
CA GLN A 146 -3.46 -7.77 10.70
C GLN A 146 -2.12 -7.45 10.03
N ARG A 147 -1.94 -7.75 8.73
CA ARG A 147 -0.74 -7.37 7.98
C ARG A 147 -0.64 -5.85 7.81
N LEU A 148 -1.74 -5.15 7.55
CA LEU A 148 -1.77 -3.68 7.43
C LEU A 148 -1.40 -2.97 8.74
N GLU A 149 -1.67 -3.57 9.91
CA GLU A 149 -1.24 -3.01 11.20
C GLU A 149 0.29 -2.82 11.29
N HIS A 150 1.08 -3.69 10.64
CA HIS A 150 2.53 -3.55 10.61
C HIS A 150 2.99 -2.27 9.91
N LEU A 151 2.25 -1.82 8.89
CA LEU A 151 2.58 -0.63 8.12
C LEU A 151 2.49 0.65 8.96
N LYS A 152 1.79 0.63 10.10
CA LYS A 152 1.74 1.77 11.04
C LYS A 152 3.12 2.16 11.60
N SER A 153 4.11 1.27 11.51
CA SER A 153 5.51 1.54 11.88
C SER A 153 6.36 2.15 10.75
N VAL A 154 5.77 2.32 9.55
CA VAL A 154 6.45 2.83 8.35
C VAL A 154 5.71 4.09 7.90
N PRO A 155 6.17 5.30 8.25
CA PRO A 155 5.50 6.56 7.90
C PRO A 155 5.96 7.11 6.55
N TRP A 156 5.80 6.33 5.47
CA TRP A 156 6.11 6.78 4.11
C TRP A 156 4.92 7.53 3.51
N ALA A 157 5.15 8.75 3.05
CA ALA A 157 4.24 9.50 2.19
C ALA A 157 4.55 9.18 0.72
N LEU A 158 3.54 8.79 -0.03
CA LEU A 158 3.63 8.25 -1.37
C LEU A 158 2.76 9.08 -2.31
N ARG A 159 3.25 9.36 -3.51
CA ARG A 159 2.46 9.92 -4.60
C ARG A 159 3.00 9.42 -5.93
N LEU A 160 2.12 9.16 -6.88
CA LEU A 160 2.54 9.04 -8.27
C LEU A 160 3.04 10.41 -8.74
N TYR A 161 4.15 10.43 -9.45
CA TYR A 161 4.76 11.66 -9.93
C TYR A 161 5.13 11.51 -11.39
N ASP A 162 4.70 12.50 -12.16
CA ASP A 162 5.12 12.67 -13.54
C ASP A 162 6.46 13.42 -13.56
N PHE A 163 7.52 12.67 -13.86
CA PHE A 163 8.87 13.18 -13.97
C PHE A 163 9.20 13.74 -15.36
N ASP A 164 8.31 13.57 -16.34
CA ASP A 164 8.47 14.07 -17.70
C ASP A 164 7.25 14.87 -18.18
N ALA A 165 6.81 15.82 -17.36
CA ALA A 165 5.69 16.72 -17.69
C ALA A 165 5.89 17.58 -18.95
N GLY A 166 7.09 17.54 -19.56
CA GLY A 166 7.41 18.21 -20.82
C GLY A 166 7.50 17.27 -22.02
N ASN A 167 7.30 15.96 -21.83
CA ASN A 167 7.44 14.88 -22.80
C ASN A 167 8.77 14.96 -23.57
N ASN A 168 9.86 15.19 -22.84
CA ASN A 168 11.19 15.41 -23.36
C ASN A 168 12.03 14.12 -23.49
N HIS A 169 11.48 12.97 -23.08
CA HIS A 169 12.05 11.61 -23.20
C HIS A 169 13.30 11.35 -22.32
N ASP A 170 13.25 11.75 -21.05
CA ASP A 170 14.38 11.64 -20.09
C ASP A 170 14.33 10.38 -19.19
N ASN A 171 14.21 9.18 -19.80
CA ASN A 171 14.07 7.85 -19.14
C ASN A 171 12.76 7.60 -18.39
N TRP A 172 11.86 8.58 -18.29
CA TRP A 172 10.55 8.45 -17.67
C TRP A 172 9.49 8.19 -18.75
N ILE A 173 8.30 7.75 -18.34
CA ILE A 173 7.13 7.74 -19.22
C ILE A 173 6.55 9.15 -19.30
N ASP A 174 6.11 9.55 -20.49
CA ASP A 174 5.46 10.85 -20.74
C ASP A 174 4.23 11.04 -19.84
N ASP A 175 3.33 10.06 -19.81
CA ASP A 175 2.06 10.16 -19.08
C ASP A 175 1.83 8.91 -18.21
N PRO A 176 2.03 9.00 -16.88
CA PRO A 176 1.67 7.93 -15.98
C PRO A 176 0.15 7.68 -15.96
N GLU A 177 -0.25 6.49 -16.38
CA GLU A 177 -1.64 6.02 -16.36
C GLU A 177 -2.15 5.57 -14.97
N PRO A 178 -3.48 5.52 -14.75
CA PRO A 178 -4.10 5.03 -13.51
C PRO A 178 -3.65 3.62 -13.08
N GLN A 179 -3.43 2.71 -14.03
CA GLN A 179 -2.90 1.36 -13.75
C GLN A 179 -1.56 1.44 -13.00
N HIS A 180 -0.70 2.42 -13.32
CA HIS A 180 0.60 2.56 -12.68
C HIS A 180 0.44 2.95 -11.22
N ALA A 181 -0.55 3.80 -10.88
CA ALA A 181 -0.86 4.13 -9.50
C ALA A 181 -1.30 2.89 -8.72
N ARG A 182 -2.19 2.07 -9.32
CA ARG A 182 -2.70 0.86 -8.68
C ARG A 182 -1.59 -0.17 -8.43
N LEU A 183 -0.80 -0.48 -9.46
CA LEU A 183 0.34 -1.40 -9.34
C LEU A 183 1.39 -0.87 -8.35
N TRP A 184 1.70 0.43 -8.38
CA TRP A 184 2.60 1.03 -7.39
C TRP A 184 2.09 0.85 -5.97
N THR A 185 0.80 1.04 -5.71
CA THR A 185 0.23 0.83 -4.37
C THR A 185 0.41 -0.62 -3.91
N ALA A 186 0.17 -1.62 -4.77
CA ALA A 186 0.38 -3.01 -4.42
C ALA A 186 1.86 -3.29 -4.11
N HIS A 187 2.72 -2.84 -5.01
CA HIS A 187 4.15 -3.07 -4.97
C HIS A 187 4.82 -2.46 -3.73
N ILE A 188 4.62 -1.16 -3.49
CA ILE A 188 5.29 -0.45 -2.40
C ILE A 188 4.79 -0.88 -1.02
N LEU A 189 3.53 -1.31 -0.90
CA LEU A 189 2.98 -1.81 0.37
C LEU A 189 3.59 -3.17 0.74
N ASN A 190 3.86 -4.05 -0.23
CA ASN A 190 4.61 -5.28 0.02
C ASN A 190 6.05 -4.99 0.49
N VAL A 191 6.72 -4.02 -0.15
CA VAL A 191 8.08 -3.61 0.25
C VAL A 191 8.08 -3.02 1.66
N ALA A 192 7.11 -2.14 1.98
CA ALA A 192 6.94 -1.60 3.32
C ALA A 192 6.66 -2.71 4.35
N TYR A 193 5.81 -3.68 4.02
CA TYR A 193 5.52 -4.81 4.90
C TYR A 193 6.77 -5.67 5.16
N LEU A 194 7.56 -5.96 4.13
CA LEU A 194 8.80 -6.75 4.25
C LEU A 194 9.80 -6.14 5.25
N VAL A 195 10.01 -4.82 5.22
CA VAL A 195 10.98 -4.17 6.12
C VAL A 195 10.53 -4.12 7.58
N THR A 196 9.26 -4.43 7.87
CA THR A 196 8.71 -4.51 9.24
C THR A 196 8.88 -5.88 9.89
N ARG A 197 9.40 -6.88 9.16
CA ARG A 197 9.43 -8.27 9.63
C ARG A 197 10.34 -8.47 10.86
N PRO A 198 9.93 -9.35 11.80
CA PRO A 198 10.65 -9.58 13.06
C PRO A 198 11.89 -10.44 12.84
N ASN A 199 12.94 -9.83 12.28
CA ASN A 199 14.31 -10.35 12.07
C ASN A 199 15.02 -9.60 10.93
N PHE A 200 14.31 -8.75 10.17
CA PHE A 200 14.89 -7.98 9.07
C PHE A 200 16.08 -7.14 9.56
N ALA A 201 15.91 -6.46 10.69
CA ALA A 201 16.97 -5.68 11.32
C ALA A 201 18.22 -6.49 11.67
N ASP A 202 18.05 -7.69 12.25
CA ASP A 202 19.18 -8.51 12.66
C ASP A 202 19.87 -9.18 11.48
N ARG A 203 19.10 -9.60 10.46
CA ARG A 203 19.67 -10.11 9.21
C ARG A 203 20.42 -9.02 8.46
N MET A 204 19.88 -7.81 8.36
CA MET A 204 20.59 -6.66 7.80
C MET A 204 21.86 -6.34 8.61
N ALA A 205 21.80 -6.43 9.93
CA ALA A 205 22.96 -6.24 10.79
C ALA A 205 24.04 -7.33 10.61
N ALA A 206 23.67 -8.54 10.18
CA ALA A 206 24.59 -9.63 9.88
C ALA A 206 25.10 -9.64 8.42
N GLU A 207 24.34 -9.06 7.48
CA GLU A 207 24.67 -9.03 6.05
C GLU A 207 25.97 -8.23 5.78
N PRO A 208 26.90 -8.71 4.94
CA PRO A 208 28.14 -7.98 4.60
C PRO A 208 27.84 -6.82 3.63
N ILE A 209 27.31 -5.74 4.18
CA ILE A 209 27.00 -4.50 3.48
C ILE A 209 28.20 -3.55 3.54
N THR A 210 28.61 -2.98 2.41
CA THR A 210 29.66 -1.96 2.30
C THR A 210 29.08 -0.57 2.08
N ASP A 211 29.82 0.48 2.47
CA ASP A 211 29.49 1.86 2.17
C ASP A 211 29.94 2.29 0.76
N ASN A 212 29.82 3.59 0.44
CA ASN A 212 30.19 4.16 -0.86
C ASN A 212 31.70 4.14 -1.15
N GLN A 213 32.53 3.82 -0.16
CA GLN A 213 33.97 3.67 -0.30
C GLN A 213 34.36 2.18 -0.41
N GLY A 214 33.38 1.27 -0.46
CA GLY A 214 33.60 -0.17 -0.47
C GLY A 214 34.02 -0.73 0.89
N THR A 215 33.89 0.05 1.97
CA THR A 215 34.26 -0.40 3.33
C THR A 215 33.09 -1.10 3.99
N LEU A 216 33.34 -2.26 4.62
CA LEU A 216 32.31 -2.99 5.36
C LEU A 216 31.72 -2.16 6.49
N MET A 217 30.39 -2.06 6.52
CA MET A 217 29.65 -1.33 7.53
C MET A 217 29.52 -2.14 8.83
N SER A 218 29.64 -1.46 9.97
CA SER A 218 29.35 -2.06 11.28
C SER A 218 27.85 -2.42 11.40
N ALA A 219 27.53 -3.36 12.30
CA ALA A 219 26.14 -3.70 12.62
C ALA A 219 25.32 -2.47 13.04
N GLU A 220 25.92 -1.56 13.81
CA GLU A 220 25.28 -0.34 14.27
C GLU A 220 25.01 0.65 13.13
N ALA A 221 25.96 0.81 12.19
CA ALA A 221 25.74 1.63 11.01
C ALA A 221 24.57 1.09 10.17
N LYS A 222 24.49 -0.24 9.98
CA LYS A 222 23.41 -0.92 9.24
C LYS A 222 22.04 -0.73 9.92
N ARG A 223 21.98 -0.83 11.25
CA ARG A 223 20.77 -0.48 12.03
C ARG A 223 20.39 1.00 11.86
N GLY A 224 21.36 1.90 11.80
CA GLY A 224 21.13 3.31 11.48
C GLY A 224 20.57 3.54 10.07
N VAL A 225 20.98 2.74 9.07
CA VAL A 225 20.37 2.76 7.74
C VAL A 225 18.90 2.33 7.79
N LEU A 226 18.61 1.21 8.46
CA LEU A 226 17.23 0.74 8.60
C LEU A 226 16.35 1.74 9.35
N ALA A 227 16.85 2.33 10.43
CA ALA A 227 16.13 3.37 11.16
C ALA A 227 15.81 4.58 10.28
N ARG A 228 16.73 4.99 9.39
CA ARG A 228 16.46 6.03 8.39
C ARG A 228 15.39 5.59 7.38
N LEU A 229 15.42 4.33 6.94
CA LEU A 229 14.39 3.79 6.03
C LEU A 229 13.01 3.77 6.68
N LEU A 230 12.92 3.41 7.96
CA LEU A 230 11.67 3.37 8.73
C LEU A 230 11.25 4.73 9.31
N SER A 231 11.99 5.80 9.04
CA SER A 231 11.64 7.17 9.49
C SER A 231 10.69 7.87 8.50
N PRO A 232 9.98 8.95 8.92
CA PRO A 232 9.12 9.71 8.03
C PRO A 232 9.84 10.14 6.75
N ARG A 233 9.29 9.74 5.60
CA ARG A 233 9.90 9.99 4.28
C ARG A 233 8.84 10.17 3.21
N SER A 234 9.16 10.95 2.19
CA SER A 234 8.33 11.08 1.00
C SER A 234 8.96 10.39 -0.21
N PHE A 235 8.16 9.65 -0.96
CA PHE A 235 8.51 9.06 -2.24
C PHE A 235 7.63 9.64 -3.35
N ASN A 236 8.30 10.17 -4.36
CA ASN A 236 7.75 10.47 -5.67
C ASN A 236 7.92 9.20 -6.51
N LEU A 237 6.83 8.46 -6.68
CA LEU A 237 6.80 7.20 -7.40
C LEU A 237 6.68 7.51 -8.89
N GLY A 238 7.64 7.04 -9.68
CA GLY A 238 7.67 7.27 -11.13
C GLY A 238 7.68 5.96 -11.90
N VAL A 239 7.49 6.04 -13.21
CA VAL A 239 7.60 4.91 -14.12
C VAL A 239 8.65 5.23 -15.17
N VAL A 240 9.60 4.32 -15.35
CA VAL A 240 10.74 4.49 -16.28
C VAL A 240 10.57 3.66 -17.55
N THR A 241 11.17 4.10 -18.65
CA THR A 241 11.00 3.53 -20.00
C THR A 241 12.26 2.85 -20.55
N THR A 242 13.44 3.38 -20.27
CA THR A 242 14.72 2.94 -20.86
C THR A 242 15.61 2.13 -19.91
N VAL A 243 15.31 2.19 -18.60
CA VAL A 243 16.06 1.53 -17.53
C VAL A 243 15.10 0.77 -16.63
N SER A 244 15.61 -0.14 -15.81
CA SER A 244 14.76 -0.91 -14.88
C SER A 244 14.28 -0.06 -13.70
N GLY A 245 15.10 0.89 -13.24
CA GLY A 245 14.77 1.75 -12.10
C GLY A 245 15.62 3.00 -12.04
N LEU A 246 15.12 4.00 -11.30
CA LEU A 246 15.78 5.25 -10.99
C LEU A 246 15.43 5.70 -9.57
N GLY A 247 16.41 5.72 -8.69
CA GLY A 247 16.27 6.09 -7.29
C GLY A 247 17.22 7.19 -6.87
N GLY A 248 16.80 8.01 -5.90
CA GLY A 248 17.66 9.02 -5.29
C GLY A 248 16.89 10.12 -4.58
N GLY A 249 17.27 10.46 -3.34
CA GLY A 249 16.55 11.45 -2.55
C GLY A 249 15.10 10.98 -2.28
N SER A 250 14.12 11.71 -2.82
CA SER A 250 12.69 11.32 -2.76
C SER A 250 12.21 10.59 -4.02
N THR A 251 13.05 10.39 -5.03
CA THR A 251 12.67 9.73 -6.29
C THR A 251 12.78 8.22 -6.15
N LEU A 252 11.72 7.51 -6.55
CA LEU A 252 11.70 6.05 -6.65
C LEU A 252 10.91 5.65 -7.90
N GLY A 253 11.61 5.35 -8.97
CA GLY A 253 11.06 4.92 -10.25
C GLY A 253 11.43 3.47 -10.55
N VAL A 254 10.48 2.72 -11.12
CA VAL A 254 10.73 1.38 -11.68
C VAL A 254 9.97 1.22 -12.99
N ALA A 255 10.44 0.33 -13.85
CA ALA A 255 9.82 0.11 -15.15
C ALA A 255 8.44 -0.56 -14.99
N SER A 256 7.54 -0.34 -15.96
CA SER A 256 6.19 -0.93 -15.91
C SER A 256 6.22 -2.45 -15.78
N TYR A 257 7.18 -3.14 -16.41
CA TYR A 257 7.30 -4.59 -16.28
C TYR A 257 7.67 -5.03 -14.85
N VAL A 258 8.42 -4.21 -14.09
CA VAL A 258 8.72 -4.48 -12.67
C VAL A 258 7.42 -4.39 -11.87
N LEU A 259 6.62 -3.33 -12.08
CA LEU A 259 5.33 -3.17 -11.39
C LEU A 259 4.34 -4.29 -11.72
N ARG A 260 4.32 -4.75 -12.96
CA ARG A 260 3.40 -5.81 -13.43
C ARG A 260 3.82 -7.22 -13.04
N HIS A 261 5.03 -7.41 -12.52
CA HIS A 261 5.56 -8.73 -12.19
C HIS A 261 5.92 -8.84 -10.71
N ASP A 262 6.69 -7.90 -10.18
CA ASP A 262 7.47 -8.14 -8.97
C ASP A 262 6.60 -8.49 -7.76
N PHE A 263 5.51 -7.77 -7.50
CA PHE A 263 4.65 -8.07 -6.35
C PHE A 263 3.87 -9.40 -6.47
N PHE A 264 3.60 -9.85 -7.69
CA PHE A 264 2.91 -11.11 -7.93
C PHE A 264 3.77 -12.33 -7.62
N TYR A 265 5.09 -12.20 -7.82
CA TYR A 265 6.07 -13.24 -7.54
C TYR A 265 6.92 -12.90 -6.29
N GLY A 266 6.28 -12.21 -5.33
CA GLY A 266 6.84 -12.02 -3.99
C GLY A 266 7.95 -10.99 -3.84
N GLN A 267 8.15 -10.07 -4.78
CA GLN A 267 9.14 -8.98 -4.77
C GLN A 267 10.60 -9.45 -4.98
N GLN A 268 10.83 -10.36 -5.92
CA GLN A 268 12.11 -11.04 -6.15
C GLN A 268 13.02 -10.41 -7.21
N ASP A 269 12.55 -9.48 -8.05
CA ASP A 269 13.38 -8.86 -9.09
C ASP A 269 14.49 -7.99 -8.50
N GLY A 270 14.24 -7.37 -7.35
CA GLY A 270 15.22 -6.61 -6.59
C GLY A 270 15.56 -5.21 -7.11
N THR A 271 14.97 -4.76 -8.23
CA THR A 271 15.12 -3.36 -8.70
C THR A 271 14.73 -2.39 -7.59
N THR A 272 13.60 -2.62 -6.93
CA THR A 272 13.09 -1.69 -5.91
C THR A 272 14.04 -1.58 -4.71
N TYR A 273 14.65 -2.68 -4.27
CA TYR A 273 15.64 -2.64 -3.18
C TYR A 273 16.91 -1.91 -3.61
N HIS A 274 17.35 -2.12 -4.85
CA HIS A 274 18.47 -1.39 -5.44
C HIS A 274 18.20 0.12 -5.42
N GLU A 275 17.03 0.55 -5.89
CA GLU A 275 16.65 1.96 -5.90
C GLU A 275 16.44 2.53 -4.49
N LEU A 276 15.94 1.74 -3.54
CA LEU A 276 15.90 2.14 -2.13
C LEU A 276 17.31 2.38 -1.56
N GLY A 277 18.31 1.62 -2.00
CA GLY A 277 19.72 1.88 -1.70
C GLY A 277 20.14 3.28 -2.15
N HIS A 278 19.76 3.69 -3.36
CA HIS A 278 20.00 5.04 -3.88
C HIS A 278 19.25 6.13 -3.12
N VAL A 279 17.97 5.90 -2.79
CA VAL A 279 17.17 6.79 -1.94
C VAL A 279 17.85 6.99 -0.57
N LEU A 280 18.54 5.98 -0.04
CA LEU A 280 19.28 6.05 1.23
C LEU A 280 20.67 6.72 1.11
N GLY A 281 21.05 7.19 -0.08
CA GLY A 281 22.29 7.92 -0.34
C GLY A 281 23.48 7.03 -0.72
N TYR A 282 23.22 5.78 -1.11
CA TYR A 282 24.26 4.85 -1.56
C TYR A 282 24.38 4.85 -3.09
N SER A 283 25.58 4.58 -3.57
CA SER A 283 25.95 4.54 -4.99
C SER A 283 26.23 3.11 -5.41
N HIS A 284 26.42 2.88 -6.72
CA HIS A 284 26.84 1.59 -7.27
C HIS A 284 28.17 1.03 -6.71
N ALA A 285 28.96 1.84 -6.00
CA ALA A 285 30.17 1.38 -5.31
C ALA A 285 29.88 0.64 -3.98
N SER A 286 28.64 0.73 -3.48
CA SER A 286 28.21 0.17 -2.21
C SER A 286 27.37 -1.09 -2.42
N THR A 287 27.48 -2.06 -1.49
CA THR A 287 26.58 -3.22 -1.50
C THR A 287 25.19 -2.94 -0.92
N MET A 288 24.86 -1.66 -0.68
CA MET A 288 23.48 -1.21 -0.47
C MET A 288 22.67 -1.14 -1.78
N THR A 289 23.31 -1.02 -2.94
CA THR A 289 22.62 -0.99 -4.24
C THR A 289 22.90 -2.26 -5.02
N TYR A 290 24.18 -2.59 -5.25
CA TYR A 290 24.58 -3.82 -5.93
C TYR A 290 24.94 -4.93 -4.94
N GLY A 291 24.80 -6.19 -5.34
CA GLY A 291 25.32 -7.29 -4.55
C GLY A 291 26.84 -7.45 -4.73
N SER A 292 27.47 -8.21 -3.83
CA SER A 292 28.92 -8.43 -3.80
C SER A 292 29.49 -9.10 -5.05
N GLU A 293 28.66 -9.72 -5.88
CA GLU A 293 29.04 -10.37 -7.14
C GLU A 293 28.71 -9.52 -8.37
N GLY A 294 28.28 -8.27 -8.17
CA GLY A 294 27.84 -7.35 -9.21
C GLY A 294 26.34 -7.46 -9.51
N GLY A 295 25.77 -6.37 -10.02
CA GLY A 295 24.33 -6.29 -10.26
C GLY A 295 23.55 -6.59 -8.99
N LYS A 296 22.55 -7.48 -9.05
CA LYS A 296 21.71 -7.86 -7.90
C LYS A 296 22.14 -9.18 -7.23
N ALA A 297 23.31 -9.72 -7.55
CA ALA A 297 23.75 -11.06 -7.15
C ALA A 297 24.73 -11.07 -5.96
N GLY A 298 24.75 -12.16 -5.19
CA GLY A 298 25.65 -12.35 -4.05
C GLY A 298 25.07 -11.87 -2.73
N LYS A 299 25.81 -11.04 -2.00
CA LYS A 299 25.46 -10.53 -0.66
C LYS A 299 25.35 -9.00 -0.65
N GLY A 300 24.49 -8.46 0.22
CA GLY A 300 24.18 -7.03 0.27
C GLY A 300 22.71 -6.74 0.54
N PHE A 301 22.33 -5.46 0.55
CA PHE A 301 20.95 -5.03 0.83
C PHE A 301 19.95 -5.54 -0.21
N THR A 302 20.26 -5.37 -1.50
CA THR A 302 19.39 -5.83 -2.60
C THR A 302 19.20 -7.35 -2.57
N PRO A 303 20.26 -8.19 -2.54
CA PRO A 303 20.10 -9.63 -2.37
C PRO A 303 19.35 -10.03 -1.09
N LEU A 304 19.56 -9.31 0.03
CA LEU A 304 18.84 -9.58 1.28
C LEU A 304 17.34 -9.32 1.13
N GLY A 305 16.96 -8.22 0.49
CA GLY A 305 15.56 -7.91 0.18
C GLY A 305 14.92 -9.03 -0.66
N MET A 306 15.58 -9.44 -1.76
CA MET A 306 15.12 -10.52 -2.63
C MET A 306 14.97 -11.86 -1.87
N ALA A 307 15.92 -12.18 -0.98
CA ALA A 307 15.86 -13.40 -0.18
C ALA A 307 14.66 -13.38 0.78
N PHE A 308 14.41 -12.26 1.47
CA PHE A 308 13.25 -12.09 2.34
C PHE A 308 11.93 -12.19 1.57
N ALA A 309 11.87 -11.52 0.42
CA ALA A 309 10.76 -11.57 -0.52
C ALA A 309 10.37 -13.02 -0.87
N ARG A 310 11.36 -13.80 -1.28
CA ARG A 310 11.18 -15.22 -1.61
C ARG A 310 10.73 -16.06 -0.40
N GLU A 311 11.30 -15.81 0.78
CA GLU A 311 10.88 -16.50 2.00
C GLU A 311 9.42 -16.19 2.37
N MET A 312 9.01 -14.92 2.22
CA MET A 312 7.63 -14.48 2.44
C MET A 312 6.68 -15.13 1.45
N GLU A 313 7.05 -15.22 0.18
CA GLU A 313 6.28 -15.93 -0.85
C GLU A 313 6.07 -17.40 -0.49
N VAL A 314 7.15 -18.13 -0.19
CA VAL A 314 7.08 -19.55 0.18
C VAL A 314 6.24 -19.77 1.43
N ALA A 315 6.25 -18.82 2.37
CA ALA A 315 5.46 -18.86 3.60
C ALA A 315 4.00 -18.40 3.42
N ASN A 316 3.59 -17.96 2.22
CA ASN A 316 2.32 -17.30 1.96
C ASN A 316 2.07 -16.09 2.88
N ASP A 317 3.13 -15.33 3.14
CA ASP A 317 3.15 -14.17 4.02
C ASP A 317 3.48 -12.89 3.27
N ILE A 318 2.74 -12.68 2.18
CA ILE A 318 2.75 -11.49 1.33
C ILE A 318 1.49 -10.68 1.63
N LEU A 319 1.56 -9.35 1.63
CA LEU A 319 0.37 -8.53 1.86
C LEU A 319 -0.57 -8.56 0.64
N ILE A 320 -0.01 -8.44 -0.57
CA ILE A 320 -0.75 -8.32 -1.83
C ILE A 320 -0.13 -9.25 -2.87
N ASP A 321 -0.92 -10.12 -3.49
CA ASP A 321 -0.48 -11.03 -4.55
C ASP A 321 -1.58 -11.20 -5.61
N GLN A 322 -1.39 -12.13 -6.56
CA GLN A 322 -2.35 -12.38 -7.64
C GLN A 322 -3.73 -12.82 -7.13
N SER A 323 -3.80 -13.44 -5.95
CA SER A 323 -5.03 -14.03 -5.42
C SER A 323 -5.98 -13.00 -4.80
N ASN A 324 -5.46 -11.85 -4.37
CA ASN A 324 -6.23 -10.83 -3.66
C ASN A 324 -6.21 -9.44 -4.32
N TYR A 325 -5.35 -9.20 -5.31
CA TYR A 325 -5.30 -7.94 -6.04
C TYR A 325 -6.59 -7.73 -6.86
N ALA A 326 -7.26 -6.60 -6.64
CA ALA A 326 -8.60 -6.36 -7.18
C ALA A 326 -8.66 -5.97 -8.66
N PHE A 327 -7.50 -5.79 -9.32
CA PHE A 327 -7.40 -5.28 -10.69
C PHE A 327 -6.59 -6.23 -11.59
N PRO A 328 -7.07 -7.45 -11.86
CA PRO A 328 -6.31 -8.46 -12.61
C PRO A 328 -5.96 -8.03 -14.04
N ASP A 329 -6.63 -7.03 -14.62
CA ASP A 329 -6.26 -6.56 -15.96
C ASP A 329 -4.99 -5.70 -15.97
N ASP A 330 -4.59 -5.09 -14.84
CA ASP A 330 -3.43 -4.18 -14.78
C ASP A 330 -2.09 -4.89 -15.07
N HIS A 331 -2.02 -6.20 -14.86
CA HIS A 331 -0.80 -6.99 -15.04
C HIS A 331 -0.74 -7.73 -16.36
N GLN A 332 -1.83 -7.72 -17.13
CA GLN A 332 -1.86 -8.37 -18.43
C GLN A 332 -0.87 -7.66 -19.35
N ILE A 333 0.20 -8.35 -19.72
CA ILE A 333 1.08 -7.93 -20.81
C ILE A 333 0.57 -8.64 -22.05
N ARG A 334 -0.22 -7.94 -22.86
CA ARG A 334 -0.71 -8.48 -24.13
C ARG A 334 0.44 -8.55 -25.13
N CYS A 335 0.54 -9.67 -25.84
CA CYS A 335 1.46 -9.86 -26.96
C CYS A 335 0.66 -10.13 -28.25
N THR A 336 0.99 -9.43 -29.33
CA THR A 336 0.27 -9.51 -30.63
C THR A 336 1.22 -9.78 -31.80
N GLY A 337 0.80 -10.63 -32.75
CA GLY A 337 1.44 -10.78 -34.07
C GLY A 337 2.58 -11.81 -34.18
N ALA A 338 2.96 -12.13 -35.43
CA ALA A 338 3.99 -13.12 -35.77
C ALA A 338 5.41 -12.64 -35.41
N GLY A 339 5.77 -12.77 -34.14
CA GLY A 339 7.05 -12.30 -33.59
C GLY A 339 7.00 -12.10 -32.08
N PHE A 340 6.34 -13.05 -31.39
CA PHE A 340 5.87 -13.05 -30.00
C PHE A 340 6.86 -12.63 -28.88
N GLU A 341 8.11 -12.30 -29.20
CA GLU A 341 9.18 -11.96 -28.24
C GLU A 341 9.26 -10.47 -27.88
N GLN A 342 8.68 -9.54 -28.66
CA GLN A 342 8.95 -8.09 -28.46
C GLN A 342 8.12 -7.40 -27.36
N ALA A 343 6.95 -7.92 -26.99
CA ALA A 343 6.11 -7.32 -25.92
C ALA A 343 6.38 -7.94 -24.55
N CYS A 344 6.91 -9.15 -24.50
CA CYS A 344 7.22 -9.85 -23.26
C CYS A 344 8.62 -9.47 -22.77
N SER A 345 8.80 -9.46 -21.44
CA SER A 345 10.16 -9.39 -20.88
C SER A 345 10.95 -10.63 -21.34
N TRP A 346 12.27 -10.51 -21.48
CA TRP A 346 13.14 -11.55 -22.07
C TRP A 346 13.10 -12.94 -21.39
N PHE A 347 12.50 -13.04 -20.20
CA PHE A 347 12.34 -14.27 -19.42
C PHE A 347 10.90 -14.81 -19.40
N MET A 348 9.94 -14.10 -20.00
CA MET A 348 8.54 -14.51 -20.11
C MET A 348 8.27 -15.11 -21.48
N GLN A 349 7.23 -15.94 -21.58
CA GLN A 349 6.74 -16.47 -22.83
C GLN A 349 5.36 -15.92 -23.13
N CYS A 350 5.11 -15.54 -24.38
CA CYS A 350 3.76 -15.25 -24.82
C CYS A 350 2.99 -16.58 -24.90
N THR A 351 2.02 -16.79 -24.01
CA THR A 351 1.16 -17.96 -23.93
C THR A 351 -0.31 -17.59 -24.14
N GLY A 352 -1.11 -18.55 -24.60
CA GLY A 352 -2.55 -18.38 -24.78
C GLY A 352 -2.95 -17.72 -26.11
N LEU A 353 -4.23 -17.91 -26.45
CA LEU A 353 -4.94 -17.26 -27.56
C LEU A 353 -6.23 -16.67 -26.96
N ALA A 354 -6.25 -15.36 -26.76
CA ALA A 354 -7.43 -14.60 -26.39
C ALA A 354 -7.87 -13.73 -27.58
N TYR A 355 -9.17 -13.43 -27.62
CA TYR A 355 -9.81 -12.65 -28.67
C TYR A 355 -10.53 -11.48 -28.02
N ASP A 356 -10.17 -10.27 -28.44
CA ASP A 356 -10.81 -9.02 -28.04
C ASP A 356 -10.85 -8.13 -29.29
N ASP A 357 -12.03 -7.60 -29.61
CA ASP A 357 -12.28 -6.78 -30.81
C ASP A 357 -11.84 -7.36 -32.17
N GLY A 358 -11.70 -8.69 -32.27
CA GLY A 358 -11.40 -9.40 -33.52
C GLY A 358 -9.92 -9.62 -33.80
N ASP A 359 -9.01 -9.17 -32.93
CA ASP A 359 -7.58 -9.44 -33.02
C ASP A 359 -7.16 -10.57 -32.05
N GLU A 360 -6.27 -11.45 -32.53
CA GLU A 360 -5.70 -12.54 -31.75
C GLU A 360 -4.50 -12.03 -30.92
N TYR A 361 -4.55 -12.20 -29.60
CA TYR A 361 -3.47 -11.83 -28.70
C TYR A 361 -3.20 -12.92 -27.66
N GLY A 362 -1.94 -13.03 -27.23
CA GLY A 362 -1.52 -13.85 -26.09
C GLY A 362 -1.24 -12.99 -24.86
N TYR A 363 -0.88 -13.64 -23.77
CA TYR A 363 -0.42 -13.03 -22.52
C TYR A 363 1.03 -13.42 -22.25
N CYS A 364 1.84 -12.52 -21.73
CA CYS A 364 3.16 -12.89 -21.23
C CYS A 364 3.03 -13.56 -19.86
N GLU A 365 3.41 -14.84 -19.79
CA GLU A 365 3.50 -15.66 -18.57
C GLU A 365 4.94 -16.00 -18.20
#